data_AF-A0A967W0K7-F1
#
_entry.id   AF-A0A967W0K7-F1
#
_cell.length_a   1.000
_cell.length_b   1.000
_cell.length_c   1.000
_cell.angle_alpha   90.00
_cell.angle_beta   90.00
_cell.angle_gamma   90.00
#
_symmetry.space_group_name_H-M   'P 1'
#
loop_
_entity.id
_entity.type
_entity.pdbx_description
1 polymer ?
#
loop_
_entity_poly.entity_id
_entity_poly.type
_entity_poly.pdbx_seq_one_letter_code
_entity_poly.pdbx_strand_id
1 'polypeptide(L)'
;RWSNPLNPFPDPVEMGTAEFWFDNLKVTCVGDFYGVLGTTNKGQDVFAQLLWGAQVSLYVGLVATFFGVVFGLIVGLVSGYFGGAIDELLMRIVDLFLIMPTLPIMMILAALFTPSLEITIFIIAIFAWPGSSRVIRS
;
A
#
# COMPACT_ATOMS: atom_id res chain seq x y z
N ARG A 1 -61.86 11.13 -19.24
CA ARG A 1 -61.34 12.20 -18.35
C ARG A 1 -62.33 12.31 -17.21
N TRP A 2 -62.05 11.70 -16.06
CA TRP A 2 -62.97 11.63 -14.93
C TRP A 2 -62.64 12.75 -13.94
N SER A 3 -63.53 13.72 -13.75
CA SER A 3 -63.50 14.65 -12.62
C SER A 3 -64.40 14.09 -11.52
N ASN A 4 -63.88 13.98 -10.31
CA ASN A 4 -64.60 13.43 -9.17
C ASN A 4 -65.43 14.56 -8.51
N PRO A 5 -66.77 14.55 -8.63
CA PRO A 5 -67.62 15.63 -8.15
C PRO A 5 -67.75 15.71 -6.62
N LEU A 6 -67.15 14.77 -5.89
CA LEU A 6 -67.09 14.77 -4.42
C LEU A 6 -65.80 15.40 -3.88
N ASN A 7 -64.94 15.94 -4.74
CA ASN A 7 -63.72 16.60 -4.30
C ASN A 7 -64.05 18.03 -3.82
N PRO A 8 -63.88 18.37 -2.52
CA PRO A 8 -64.07 19.73 -2.02
C PRO A 8 -62.90 20.67 -2.40
N PHE A 9 -61.82 20.13 -2.97
CA PHE A 9 -60.66 20.89 -3.42
C PHE A 9 -60.76 21.23 -4.92
N PRO A 10 -60.44 22.47 -5.34
CA PRO A 10 -60.32 22.83 -6.74
C PRO A 10 -59.29 21.94 -7.45
N ASP A 11 -59.53 21.65 -8.73
CA ASP A 11 -58.69 20.74 -9.50
C ASP A 11 -57.21 21.21 -9.47
N PRO A 12 -56.24 20.31 -9.25
CA PRO A 12 -54.82 20.68 -9.08
C PRO A 12 -54.20 21.49 -10.21
N VAL A 13 -54.88 21.56 -11.36
CA VAL A 13 -54.42 22.27 -12.56
C VAL A 13 -54.66 23.79 -12.47
N GLU A 14 -55.50 24.26 -11.53
CA GLU A 14 -55.75 25.68 -11.30
C GLU A 14 -54.79 26.30 -10.25
N MET A 15 -54.19 25.48 -9.40
CA MET A 15 -53.19 25.90 -8.42
C MET A 15 -51.82 25.54 -8.96
N GLY A 16 -51.03 26.51 -9.46
CA GLY A 16 -49.66 26.22 -9.91
C GLY A 16 -48.86 25.50 -8.82
N THR A 17 -48.66 24.19 -8.97
CA THR A 17 -47.94 23.35 -8.03
C THR A 17 -46.44 23.40 -8.33
N ALA A 18 -45.65 23.98 -7.44
CA ALA A 18 -44.20 23.78 -7.44
C ALA A 18 -43.89 22.46 -6.71
N GLU A 19 -43.78 21.38 -7.46
CA GLU A 19 -43.36 20.08 -6.94
C GLU A 19 -41.82 20.07 -6.80
N PHE A 20 -41.31 20.11 -5.57
CA PHE A 20 -39.88 19.92 -5.30
C PHE A 20 -39.61 18.44 -5.07
N TRP A 21 -38.97 17.80 -6.04
CA TRP A 21 -38.53 16.41 -5.99
C TRP A 21 -37.18 16.32 -5.27
N PHE A 22 -37.17 15.87 -4.02
CA PHE A 22 -35.93 15.52 -3.31
C PHE A 22 -35.54 14.08 -3.64
N ASP A 23 -35.01 13.87 -4.84
CA ASP A 23 -34.45 12.58 -5.23
C ASP A 23 -33.01 12.48 -4.72
N ASN A 24 -32.72 11.43 -3.93
CA ASN A 24 -31.41 11.02 -3.37
C ASN A 24 -31.00 11.54 -1.99
N LEU A 25 -31.93 11.62 -1.03
CA LEU A 25 -31.52 11.70 0.38
C LEU A 25 -31.03 10.32 0.88
N LYS A 26 -29.75 10.02 0.66
CA LYS A 26 -29.12 8.79 1.17
C LYS A 26 -28.58 9.03 2.58
N VAL A 27 -29.46 8.93 3.58
CA VAL A 27 -29.05 8.94 4.99
C VAL A 27 -28.42 7.59 5.32
N THR A 28 -27.10 7.47 5.14
CA THR A 28 -26.34 6.35 5.69
C THR A 28 -25.94 6.71 7.11
N CYS A 29 -26.66 6.17 8.10
CA CYS A 29 -26.19 6.12 9.48
C CYS A 29 -24.98 5.17 9.52
N VAL A 30 -23.77 5.68 9.25
CA VAL A 30 -22.53 4.92 9.41
C VAL A 30 -22.19 4.95 10.89
N GLY A 31 -22.78 4.05 11.65
CA GLY A 31 -22.67 4.11 13.10
C GLY A 31 -23.09 2.82 13.74
N ASP A 32 -22.26 1.80 13.55
CA ASP A 32 -21.98 0.84 14.61
C ASP A 32 -20.49 0.52 14.51
N PHE A 33 -19.74 0.87 15.56
CA PHE A 33 -18.34 0.50 15.71
C PHE A 33 -18.24 -1.02 15.95
N TYR A 34 -18.39 -1.82 14.90
CA TYR A 34 -18.11 -3.25 14.97
C TYR A 34 -16.62 -3.48 14.77
N GLY A 35 -15.97 -4.11 15.76
CA GLY A 35 -14.55 -4.46 15.75
C GLY A 35 -13.65 -3.49 16.52
N VAL A 36 -12.51 -3.99 17.01
CA VAL A 36 -11.56 -3.27 17.88
C VAL A 36 -11.03 -1.97 17.23
N LEU A 37 -10.89 -1.94 15.90
CA LEU A 37 -10.40 -0.79 15.13
C LEU A 37 -11.48 -0.11 14.27
N GLY A 38 -12.74 -0.52 14.41
CA GLY A 38 -13.86 -0.02 13.61
C GLY A 38 -13.91 -0.56 12.16
N THR A 39 -14.75 0.07 11.34
CA THR A 39 -15.07 -0.36 9.97
C THR A 39 -14.64 0.67 8.92
N THR A 40 -14.36 0.20 7.69
CA THR A 40 -14.03 1.08 6.55
C THR A 40 -15.28 1.82 6.04
N ASN A 41 -15.09 2.77 5.11
CA ASN A 41 -16.19 3.47 4.40
C ASN A 41 -17.15 2.51 3.65
N LYS A 42 -16.78 1.23 3.50
CA LYS A 42 -17.58 0.17 2.88
C LYS A 42 -18.19 -0.80 3.91
N GLY A 43 -18.03 -0.55 5.20
CA GLY A 43 -18.51 -1.41 6.29
C GLY A 43 -17.67 -2.66 6.54
N GLN A 44 -16.44 -2.74 6.02
CA GLN A 44 -15.54 -3.90 6.23
C GLN A 44 -14.74 -3.73 7.53
N ASP A 45 -14.53 -4.80 8.29
CA ASP A 45 -13.72 -4.76 9.52
C ASP A 45 -12.25 -4.39 9.21
N VAL A 46 -11.77 -3.31 9.82
CA VAL A 46 -10.39 -2.83 9.67
C VAL A 46 -9.41 -3.73 10.41
N PHE A 47 -9.80 -4.27 11.56
CA PHE A 47 -8.93 -5.14 12.36
C PHE A 47 -8.62 -6.45 11.61
N ALA A 48 -9.64 -7.07 11.00
CA ALA A 48 -9.44 -8.22 10.14
C ALA A 48 -8.49 -7.90 8.96
N GLN A 49 -8.71 -6.80 8.25
CA GLN A 49 -7.84 -6.40 7.12
C GLN A 49 -6.38 -6.19 7.55
N LEU A 50 -6.16 -5.60 8.74
CA LEU A 50 -4.82 -5.41 9.29
C LEU A 50 -4.15 -6.74 9.59
N LEU A 51 -4.84 -7.69 10.25
CA LEU A 51 -4.29 -9.00 10.54
C LEU A 51 -3.90 -9.77 9.26
N TRP A 52 -4.77 -9.75 8.25
CA TRP A 52 -4.49 -10.36 6.96
C TRP A 52 -3.33 -9.68 6.23
N GLY A 53 -3.26 -8.35 6.25
CA GLY A 53 -2.14 -7.61 5.65
C GLY A 53 -0.82 -7.79 6.41
N ALA A 54 -0.87 -7.92 7.73
CA ALA A 54 0.30 -8.09 8.58
C ALA A 54 1.03 -9.40 8.30
N GLN A 55 0.31 -10.51 8.09
CA GLN A 55 0.90 -11.80 7.74
C GLN A 55 1.76 -11.70 6.46
N VAL A 56 1.21 -11.10 5.41
CA VAL A 56 1.92 -10.92 4.12
C VAL A 56 3.09 -9.96 4.28
N SER A 57 2.90 -8.86 4.99
CA SER A 57 3.94 -7.84 5.21
C SER A 57 5.13 -8.39 6.01
N LEU A 58 4.86 -9.18 7.06
CA LEU A 58 5.87 -9.84 7.86
C LEU A 58 6.63 -10.89 7.04
N TYR A 59 5.91 -11.70 6.26
CA TYR A 59 6.55 -12.70 5.39
C TYR A 59 7.49 -12.04 4.38
N VAL A 60 7.01 -11.03 3.66
CA VAL A 60 7.82 -10.31 2.65
C VAL A 60 9.02 -9.63 3.30
N GLY A 61 8.81 -8.92 4.41
CA GLY A 61 9.88 -8.23 5.14
C GLY A 61 10.95 -9.18 5.64
N LEU A 62 10.57 -10.27 6.31
CA LEU A 62 11.51 -11.25 6.86
C LEU A 62 12.34 -11.93 5.76
N VAL A 63 11.69 -12.39 4.69
CA VAL A 63 12.38 -13.09 3.60
C VAL A 63 13.31 -12.13 2.85
N ALA A 64 12.84 -10.92 2.52
CA ALA A 64 13.66 -9.94 1.80
C ALA A 64 14.86 -9.47 2.64
N THR A 65 14.66 -9.19 3.94
CA THR A 65 15.75 -8.82 4.84
C THR A 65 16.74 -9.97 5.02
N PHE A 66 16.27 -11.22 5.16
CA PHE A 66 17.16 -12.37 5.26
C PHE A 66 18.11 -12.46 4.06
N PHE A 67 17.58 -12.40 2.83
CA PHE A 67 18.43 -12.42 1.64
C PHE A 67 19.32 -11.18 1.54
N GLY A 68 18.80 -9.99 1.81
CA GLY A 68 19.58 -8.75 1.81
C GLY A 68 20.76 -8.80 2.77
N VAL A 69 20.56 -9.34 3.97
CA VAL A 69 21.62 -9.52 4.97
C VAL A 69 22.62 -10.58 4.52
N VAL A 70 22.18 -11.71 3.96
CA VAL A 70 23.09 -12.76 3.45
C VAL A 70 24.00 -12.20 2.35
N PHE A 71 23.43 -11.48 1.38
CA PHE A 71 24.23 -10.83 0.33
C PHE A 71 25.16 -9.77 0.90
N GLY A 72 24.65 -8.93 1.80
CA GLY A 72 25.46 -7.89 2.43
C GLY A 72 26.59 -8.47 3.28
N LEU A 73 26.36 -9.61 3.92
CA LEU A 73 27.35 -10.33 4.72
C LEU A 73 28.45 -10.89 3.83
N ILE A 74 28.12 -11.50 2.70
CA ILE A 74 29.12 -11.99 1.75
C ILE A 74 30.00 -10.84 1.26
N VAL A 75 29.40 -9.74 0.80
CA VAL A 75 30.16 -8.59 0.29
C VAL A 75 30.98 -7.93 1.40
N GLY A 76 30.36 -7.66 2.54
CA GLY A 76 30.99 -7.04 3.71
C GLY A 76 32.17 -7.85 4.26
N LEU A 77 32.02 -9.17 4.38
CA LEU A 77 33.11 -10.06 4.82
C LEU A 77 34.25 -10.10 3.80
N VAL A 78 33.96 -10.17 2.50
CA VAL A 78 35.02 -10.16 1.47
C VAL A 78 35.78 -8.83 1.53
N SER A 79 35.08 -7.69 1.61
CA SER A 79 35.74 -6.39 1.72
C SER A 79 36.55 -6.24 3.02
N GLY A 80 36.01 -6.69 4.16
CA GLY A 80 36.66 -6.59 5.45
C GLY A 80 37.84 -7.54 5.64
N TYR A 81 37.79 -8.74 5.04
CA TYR A 81 38.85 -9.74 5.16
C TYR A 81 40.08 -9.42 4.30
N PHE A 82 39.88 -9.06 3.03
CA PHE A 82 41.00 -8.79 2.12
C PHE A 82 41.59 -7.39 2.30
N GLY A 83 40.77 -6.40 2.69
CA GLY A 83 41.21 -5.02 2.85
C GLY A 83 41.79 -4.39 1.57
N GLY A 84 42.38 -3.20 1.73
CA GLY A 84 43.16 -2.53 0.68
C GLY A 84 42.35 -2.23 -0.59
N ALA A 85 42.87 -2.62 -1.75
CA ALA A 85 42.28 -2.29 -3.05
C ALA A 85 40.94 -2.99 -3.33
N ILE A 86 40.75 -4.22 -2.82
CA ILE A 86 39.51 -4.99 -3.01
C ILE A 86 38.38 -4.34 -2.21
N ASP A 87 38.68 -3.92 -0.98
CA ASP A 87 37.77 -3.19 -0.12
C ASP A 87 37.31 -1.87 -0.75
N GLU A 88 38.25 -1.05 -1.22
CA GLU A 88 37.95 0.22 -1.90
C GLU A 88 37.07 0.01 -3.15
N LEU A 89 37.33 -1.03 -3.96
CA LEU A 89 36.53 -1.33 -5.14
C LEU A 89 35.10 -1.76 -4.78
N LEU A 90 34.96 -2.72 -3.86
CA LEU A 90 33.65 -3.24 -3.45
C LEU A 90 32.82 -2.15 -2.77
N MET A 91 33.45 -1.34 -1.94
CA MET A 91 32.77 -0.27 -1.22
C MET A 91 32.41 0.88 -2.17
N ARG A 92 33.19 1.16 -3.20
CA ARG A 92 32.75 2.04 -4.30
C ARG A 92 31.49 1.55 -4.98
N ILE A 93 31.37 0.26 -5.26
CA ILE A 93 30.15 -0.30 -5.85
C ILE A 93 28.97 -0.08 -4.89
N VAL A 94 29.13 -0.42 -3.61
CA VAL A 94 28.11 -0.20 -2.58
C VAL A 94 27.69 1.27 -2.51
N ASP A 95 28.65 2.20 -2.59
CA ASP A 95 28.42 3.64 -2.55
C ASP A 95 27.61 4.14 -3.74
N LEU A 96 27.86 3.60 -4.94
CA LEU A 96 27.07 3.89 -6.14
C LEU A 96 25.62 3.46 -5.96
N PHE A 97 25.37 2.29 -5.35
CA PHE A 97 24.01 1.84 -5.05
C PHE A 97 23.30 2.71 -4.01
N LEU A 98 24.02 3.20 -2.99
CA LEU A 98 23.44 4.03 -1.93
C LEU A 98 23.16 5.48 -2.36
N ILE A 99 23.92 6.02 -3.31
CA ILE A 99 23.68 7.35 -3.88
C ILE A 99 22.46 7.37 -4.82
N MET A 100 22.15 6.24 -5.46
CA MET A 100 20.98 6.15 -6.32
C MET A 100 19.69 6.29 -5.51
N PRO A 101 18.68 7.03 -5.99
CA PRO A 101 17.39 7.12 -5.33
C PRO A 101 16.66 5.77 -5.49
N THR A 102 16.73 4.94 -4.45
CA THR A 102 16.22 3.56 -4.46
C THR A 102 14.71 3.49 -4.66
N LEU A 103 13.95 4.38 -4.02
CA LEU A 103 12.49 4.41 -4.11
C LEU A 103 11.97 4.58 -5.56
N PRO A 104 12.44 5.55 -6.36
CA PRO A 104 12.08 5.64 -7.78
C PRO A 104 12.43 4.39 -8.60
N ILE A 105 13.62 3.82 -8.41
CA ILE A 105 14.05 2.64 -9.16
C ILE A 105 13.15 1.45 -8.82
N MET A 106 12.85 1.24 -7.54
CA MET A 106 11.91 0.21 -7.10
C MET A 106 10.52 0.41 -7.70
N MET A 107 10.01 1.65 -7.76
CA MET A 107 8.72 1.94 -8.39
C MET A 107 8.71 1.59 -9.88
N ILE A 108 9.77 1.96 -10.61
CA ILE A 108 9.88 1.65 -12.04
C ILE A 108 9.90 0.13 -12.24
N LEU A 109 10.71 -0.60 -11.46
CA LEU A 109 10.75 -2.05 -11.53
C LEU A 109 9.38 -2.67 -11.21
N ALA A 110 8.73 -2.21 -10.13
CA ALA A 110 7.39 -2.69 -9.76
C ALA A 110 6.33 -2.41 -10.84
N ALA A 111 6.48 -1.33 -11.63
CA ALA A 111 5.60 -1.01 -12.74
C ALA A 111 5.89 -1.85 -14.01
N LEU A 112 7.13 -2.28 -14.21
CA LEU A 112 7.54 -3.09 -15.36
C LEU A 112 7.18 -4.57 -15.19
N PHE A 113 7.18 -5.08 -13.96
CA PHE A 113 6.89 -6.48 -13.67
C PHE A 113 5.43 -6.69 -13.27
N THR A 114 4.90 -7.90 -13.52
CA THR A 114 3.58 -8.28 -12.99
C THR A 114 3.66 -8.40 -11.47
N PRO A 115 2.74 -7.77 -10.70
CA PRO A 115 2.76 -7.85 -9.24
C PRO A 115 2.65 -9.30 -8.76
N SER A 116 3.70 -9.79 -8.10
CA SER A 116 3.73 -11.09 -7.42
C SER A 116 4.56 -10.98 -6.15
N LEU A 117 4.24 -11.80 -5.14
CA LEU A 117 4.97 -11.80 -3.87
C LEU A 117 6.47 -12.08 -4.09
N GLU A 118 6.77 -13.00 -4.99
CA GLU A 118 8.14 -13.41 -5.34
C GLU A 118 8.95 -12.24 -5.93
N ILE A 119 8.35 -11.50 -6.88
CA ILE A 119 9.02 -10.36 -7.51
C ILE A 119 9.19 -9.21 -6.51
N THR A 120 8.20 -8.94 -5.67
CA THR A 120 8.32 -7.90 -4.64
C THR A 120 9.44 -8.23 -3.65
N ILE A 121 9.53 -9.48 -3.18
CA ILE A 121 10.61 -9.94 -2.30
C ILE A 121 11.97 -9.78 -2.99
N PHE A 122 12.09 -10.19 -4.25
CA PHE A 122 13.32 -10.11 -5.01
C PHE A 122 13.80 -8.65 -5.18
N ILE A 123 12.89 -7.75 -5.54
CA ILE A 123 13.19 -6.32 -5.69
C ILE A 123 13.64 -5.73 -4.34
N ILE A 124 12.96 -6.04 -3.24
CA ILE A 124 13.38 -5.49 -1.93
C ILE A 124 14.76 -6.05 -1.54
N ALA A 125 14.99 -7.35 -1.70
CA ALA A 125 16.25 -8.00 -1.33
C ALA A 125 17.47 -7.42 -2.06
N ILE A 126 17.36 -7.19 -3.39
CA ILE A 126 18.48 -6.67 -4.20
C ILE A 126 18.83 -5.20 -3.91
N PHE A 127 17.96 -4.45 -3.23
CA PHE A 127 18.27 -3.08 -2.80
C PHE A 127 18.55 -2.97 -1.30
N ALA A 128 18.29 -4.01 -0.51
CA ALA A 128 18.53 -4.02 0.93
C ALA A 128 20.00 -4.31 1.31
N TRP A 129 20.75 -5.05 0.49
CA TRP A 129 22.11 -5.50 0.80
C TRP A 129 23.22 -4.42 0.92
N PRO A 130 23.19 -3.25 0.23
CA PRO A 130 24.29 -2.29 0.30
C PRO A 130 24.47 -1.71 1.72
N GLY A 131 23.36 -1.43 2.41
CA GLY A 131 23.38 -0.97 3.79
C GLY A 131 23.97 -2.00 4.75
N SER A 132 23.53 -3.26 4.64
CA SER A 132 24.06 -4.37 5.44
C SER A 132 25.57 -4.59 5.22
N SER A 133 26.06 -4.43 3.98
CA SER A 133 27.48 -4.58 3.64
C SER A 133 28.39 -3.62 4.40
N ARG A 134 28.00 -2.34 4.51
CA ARG A 134 28.78 -1.34 5.24
C ARG A 134 28.80 -1.60 6.74
N VAL A 135 27.67 -2.01 7.31
CA VAL A 135 27.56 -2.32 8.74
C VAL A 135 28.48 -3.49 9.11
N ILE A 136 28.60 -4.49 8.24
CA ILE A 136 29.41 -5.70 8.51
C ILE A 136 30.92 -5.45 8.30
N ARG A 137 31.29 -4.50 7.43
CA ARG A 137 32.69 -4.07 7.27
C ARG A 137 33.20 -3.23 8.46
N SER A 138 32.29 -2.46 9.10
CA SER A 138 32.62 -1.48 10.15
C SER A 138 33.21 -2.15 11.39
#